data_AF-A0A936E568-F1
#
_entry.id   AF-A0A936E568-F1
#
_cell.length_a   1.000
_cell.length_b   1.000
_cell.length_c   1.000
_cell.angle_alpha   90.00
_cell.angle_beta   90.00
_cell.angle_gamma   90.00
#
_symmetry.space_group_name_H-M   'P 1'
#
loop_
_entity.id
_entity.type
_entity.pdbx_description
1 polymer ?
#
loop_
_entity_poly.entity_id
_entity_poly.type
_entity_poly.pdbx_seq_one_letter_code
_entity_poly.pdbx_strand_id
1 'polypeptide(L)'
;MGDVDGDGDMELFFGGFDRRIYGLHHNGTAVTGFPADSYLRGRFPTWPNLIGHLSDTVWSSPALADLDGDGLPEIYLGTDEGNMGNSFGGNTMNWYCPYATPWGYEYCGGTLYGLSATGTILPGFPKLFWEHIQSTPAIADLNGDGTLDITIGTGTFYATVTGMDKGRRFLAYDGATGGFLAGWNSYANVWEGGQNTTSGTPSPPAIGDITGDGQLDVVAFTFDNKVYAWHGNGTAVAGFPLTPSASFFQFGVGQGPVLADYNGDGDMEIFFTANTSVVVVDGNGTQLVAQNDRFRLESSFPNGFRVPTPLRWAIWMATASSTSS
;
A
#
# COMPACT_ATOMS: atom_id res chain seq x y z
N MET A 1 1.10 12.43 4.93
CA MET A 1 1.33 13.85 5.26
C MET A 1 2.70 14.21 4.75
N GLY A 2 2.91 15.43 4.27
CA GLY A 2 4.15 15.91 3.68
C GLY A 2 4.06 17.41 3.44
N ASP A 3 5.18 18.11 3.47
CA ASP A 3 5.30 19.52 3.10
C ASP A 3 5.32 19.59 1.56
N VAL A 4 4.15 19.74 0.94
CA VAL A 4 4.03 19.63 -0.54
C VAL A 4 4.27 20.95 -1.25
N ASP A 5 4.28 22.08 -0.55
CA ASP A 5 4.49 23.40 -1.14
C ASP A 5 5.74 24.13 -0.63
N GLY A 6 6.51 23.50 0.25
CA GLY A 6 7.82 23.94 0.71
C GLY A 6 7.74 25.07 1.73
N ASP A 7 6.60 25.27 2.40
CA ASP A 7 6.41 26.30 3.40
C ASP A 7 6.87 25.89 4.81
N GLY A 8 7.19 24.61 5.00
CA GLY A 8 7.69 24.02 6.23
C GLY A 8 6.60 23.49 7.16
N ASP A 9 5.32 23.70 6.84
CA ASP A 9 4.18 23.04 7.47
C ASP A 9 3.81 21.77 6.67
N MET A 10 3.09 20.84 7.32
CA MET A 10 2.76 19.55 6.70
C MET A 10 1.29 19.53 6.25
N GLU A 11 1.06 19.16 4.99
CA GLU A 11 -0.27 18.92 4.45
C GLU A 11 -0.76 17.49 4.73
N LEU A 12 -2.07 17.37 4.88
CA LEU A 12 -2.78 16.11 4.99
C LEU A 12 -3.48 15.77 3.67
N PHE A 13 -3.20 14.57 3.16
CA PHE A 13 -3.88 14.01 1.98
C PHE A 13 -4.63 12.74 2.34
N PHE A 14 -5.83 12.58 1.77
CA PHE A 14 -6.64 11.37 1.96
C PHE A 14 -7.62 11.15 0.82
N GLY A 15 -7.89 9.88 0.52
CA GLY A 15 -8.97 9.47 -0.37
C GLY A 15 -10.32 9.45 0.34
N GLY A 16 -11.38 9.70 -0.41
CA GLY A 16 -12.76 9.58 0.05
C GLY A 16 -13.56 8.58 -0.79
N PHE A 17 -14.56 7.95 -0.15
CA PHE A 17 -15.53 7.08 -0.83
C PHE A 17 -16.55 7.88 -1.66
N ASP A 18 -16.44 9.20 -1.63
CA ASP A 18 -17.16 10.15 -2.46
C ASP A 18 -16.43 10.47 -3.78
N ARG A 19 -15.47 9.61 -4.17
CA ARG A 19 -14.72 9.69 -5.44
C ARG A 19 -13.81 10.90 -5.52
N ARG A 20 -13.20 11.28 -4.41
CA ARG A 20 -12.34 12.47 -4.32
C ARG A 20 -11.06 12.17 -3.56
N ILE A 21 -10.03 12.93 -3.90
CA ILE A 21 -8.77 12.98 -3.17
C ILE A 21 -8.68 14.37 -2.57
N TYR A 22 -8.56 14.44 -1.26
CA TYR A 22 -8.48 15.67 -0.50
C TYR A 22 -7.04 16.00 -0.15
N GLY A 23 -6.74 17.30 -0.11
CA GLY A 23 -5.50 17.88 0.37
C GLY A 23 -5.85 19.06 1.26
N LEU A 24 -5.36 19.06 2.50
CA LEU A 24 -5.61 20.10 3.49
C LEU A 24 -4.27 20.59 4.05
N HIS A 25 -4.09 21.90 4.14
CA HIS A 25 -3.01 22.49 4.92
C HIS A 25 -3.16 22.16 6.41
N HIS A 26 -2.07 22.32 7.16
CA HIS A 26 -2.03 22.10 8.62
C HIS A 26 -3.14 22.86 9.40
N ASN A 27 -3.66 23.96 8.83
CA ASN A 27 -4.72 24.78 9.40
C ASN A 27 -6.15 24.38 8.98
N GLY A 28 -6.30 23.33 8.17
CA GLY A 28 -7.58 22.79 7.68
C GLY A 28 -8.16 23.48 6.43
N THR A 29 -7.46 24.46 5.85
CA THR A 29 -7.84 25.02 4.54
C THR A 29 -7.41 24.07 3.42
N ALA A 30 -8.10 24.13 2.27
CA ALA A 30 -7.79 23.25 1.15
C ALA A 30 -6.48 23.64 0.45
N VAL A 31 -5.67 22.63 0.12
CA VAL A 31 -4.49 22.79 -0.73
C VAL A 31 -4.94 23.16 -2.14
N THR A 32 -4.19 24.03 -2.81
CA THR A 32 -4.51 24.46 -4.18
C THR A 32 -4.58 23.26 -5.12
N GLY A 33 -5.67 23.15 -5.87
CA GLY A 33 -5.92 22.02 -6.76
C GLY A 33 -6.61 20.82 -6.10
N PHE A 34 -6.84 20.90 -4.78
CA PHE A 34 -7.58 19.89 -4.02
C PHE A 34 -8.95 20.41 -3.50
N PRO A 35 -9.98 19.54 -3.35
CA PRO A 35 -9.95 18.13 -3.71
C PRO A 35 -9.72 17.95 -5.20
N ALA A 36 -8.80 17.04 -5.54
CA ALA A 36 -8.64 16.62 -6.92
C ALA A 36 -9.92 15.86 -7.23
N ASP A 37 -10.83 16.56 -7.89
CA ASP A 37 -12.08 16.01 -8.36
C ASP A 37 -11.99 15.79 -9.87
N SER A 38 -12.79 14.85 -10.33
CA SER A 38 -12.89 14.54 -11.74
C SER A 38 -13.66 15.61 -12.56
N TYR A 39 -14.06 16.74 -11.96
CA TYR A 39 -14.73 17.85 -12.65
C TYR A 39 -13.77 18.85 -13.29
N LEU A 40 -12.48 18.86 -12.93
CA LEU A 40 -11.45 19.75 -13.49
C LEU A 40 -10.85 19.19 -14.80
N ARG A 41 -11.37 19.68 -15.94
CA ARG A 41 -10.96 19.29 -17.30
C ARG A 41 -9.44 19.37 -17.53
N GLY A 42 -8.85 18.33 -18.14
CA GLY A 42 -7.49 18.36 -18.69
C GLY A 42 -6.51 17.29 -18.18
N ARG A 43 -6.93 16.36 -17.30
CA ARG A 43 -6.03 15.49 -16.54
C ARG A 43 -6.25 13.97 -16.71
N PHE A 44 -6.95 13.48 -17.74
CA PHE A 44 -7.19 12.03 -17.91
C PHE A 44 -7.05 11.60 -19.39
N PRO A 45 -6.75 10.32 -19.69
CA PRO A 45 -6.73 9.80 -21.05
C PRO A 45 -8.01 10.16 -21.82
N THR A 46 -7.89 10.56 -23.09
CA THR A 46 -8.99 11.09 -23.92
C THR A 46 -10.00 10.03 -24.39
N TRP A 47 -10.20 8.95 -23.64
CA TRP A 47 -11.18 7.91 -24.00
C TRP A 47 -12.58 8.46 -23.75
N PRO A 48 -13.54 8.33 -24.71
CA PRO A 48 -14.83 9.02 -24.65
C PRO A 48 -15.62 8.85 -23.35
N ASN A 49 -15.36 7.79 -22.58
CA ASN A 49 -16.13 7.41 -21.38
C ASN A 49 -15.33 7.47 -20.06
N LEU A 50 -14.01 7.69 -20.07
CA LEU A 50 -13.18 7.88 -18.85
C LEU A 50 -13.14 9.36 -18.40
N ILE A 51 -13.82 10.23 -19.16
CA ILE A 51 -13.90 11.67 -18.90
C ILE A 51 -14.76 11.88 -17.65
N GLY A 52 -14.11 12.25 -16.55
CA GLY A 52 -14.81 12.84 -15.41
C GLY A 52 -15.26 11.88 -14.31
N HIS A 53 -14.60 10.75 -14.14
CA HIS A 53 -14.94 9.77 -13.11
C HIS A 53 -13.68 9.20 -12.45
N LEU A 54 -13.48 9.49 -11.16
CA LEU A 54 -12.99 8.48 -10.21
C LEU A 54 -14.22 7.61 -9.97
N SER A 55 -14.19 6.33 -10.33
CA SER A 55 -15.46 5.61 -10.48
C SER A 55 -16.14 5.29 -9.16
N ASP A 56 -15.38 4.93 -8.13
CA ASP A 56 -15.97 4.52 -6.86
C ASP A 56 -15.15 4.91 -5.63
N THR A 57 -14.33 4.01 -5.10
CA THR A 57 -13.81 4.17 -3.75
C THR A 57 -12.29 4.24 -3.73
N VAL A 58 -11.76 5.22 -2.99
CA VAL A 58 -10.33 5.28 -2.68
C VAL A 58 -10.10 4.51 -1.39
N TRP A 59 -9.67 3.27 -1.50
CA TRP A 59 -9.35 2.41 -0.34
C TRP A 59 -7.93 2.63 0.16
N SER A 60 -7.00 2.97 -0.73
CA SER A 60 -5.62 3.21 -0.35
C SER A 60 -5.46 4.53 0.42
N SER A 61 -4.48 4.58 1.31
CA SER A 61 -3.95 5.85 1.81
C SER A 61 -2.94 6.40 0.80
N PRO A 62 -2.81 7.73 0.66
CA PRO A 62 -1.77 8.29 -0.18
C PRO A 62 -0.36 8.12 0.41
N ALA A 63 0.59 7.78 -0.44
CA ALA A 63 2.03 7.88 -0.17
C ALA A 63 2.55 9.19 -0.75
N LEU A 64 3.43 9.87 -0.02
CA LEU A 64 4.02 11.13 -0.44
C LEU A 64 5.54 10.98 -0.57
N ALA A 65 6.09 11.35 -1.72
CA ALA A 65 7.52 11.29 -1.99
C ALA A 65 7.88 12.12 -3.23
N ASP A 66 9.09 12.67 -3.23
CA ASP A 66 9.70 13.37 -4.37
C ASP A 66 10.33 12.34 -5.32
N LEU A 67 9.61 11.97 -6.36
CA LEU A 67 10.06 10.98 -7.35
C LEU A 67 10.62 11.63 -8.60
N ASP A 68 10.23 12.86 -8.91
CA ASP A 68 10.76 13.58 -10.06
C ASP A 68 12.01 14.41 -9.76
N GLY A 69 12.39 14.50 -8.49
CA GLY A 69 13.63 15.10 -7.98
C GLY A 69 13.59 16.61 -7.93
N ASP A 70 12.40 17.22 -7.91
CA ASP A 70 12.23 18.67 -7.87
C ASP A 70 12.33 19.28 -6.45
N GLY A 71 12.39 18.42 -5.43
CA GLY A 71 12.54 18.78 -4.02
C GLY A 71 11.22 18.91 -3.26
N LEU A 72 10.07 18.71 -3.92
CA LEU A 72 8.75 18.65 -3.30
C LEU A 72 8.18 17.23 -3.41
N PRO A 73 7.36 16.78 -2.43
CA PRO A 73 6.72 15.50 -2.51
C PRO A 73 5.49 15.50 -3.43
N GLU A 74 5.42 14.51 -4.32
CA GLU A 74 4.22 14.15 -5.08
C GLU A 74 3.31 13.22 -4.27
N ILE A 75 2.08 13.02 -4.74
CA ILE A 75 1.04 12.21 -4.11
C ILE A 75 0.74 10.97 -4.97
N TYR A 76 0.92 9.79 -4.38
CA TYR A 76 0.66 8.49 -5.02
C TYR A 76 -0.41 7.70 -4.30
N LEU A 77 -1.38 7.16 -5.03
CA LEU A 77 -2.46 6.40 -4.43
C LEU A 77 -3.17 5.48 -5.42
N GLY A 78 -3.69 4.37 -4.90
CA GLY A 78 -4.51 3.42 -5.62
C GLY A 78 -6.02 3.65 -5.45
N THR A 79 -6.79 3.38 -6.50
CA THR A 79 -8.26 3.52 -6.51
C THR A 79 -8.95 2.26 -7.01
N ASP A 80 -10.24 2.16 -6.70
CA ASP A 80 -11.20 1.27 -7.36
C ASP A 80 -11.97 2.07 -8.43
N GLU A 81 -11.96 1.53 -9.65
CA GLU A 81 -12.59 2.11 -10.84
C GLU A 81 -13.87 1.37 -11.27
N GLY A 82 -14.38 0.41 -10.50
CA GLY A 82 -15.72 -0.17 -10.70
C GLY A 82 -16.84 0.76 -10.23
N ASN A 83 -18.12 0.44 -10.46
CA ASN A 83 -19.25 1.23 -9.95
C ASN A 83 -20.40 0.31 -9.52
N MET A 84 -20.88 0.46 -8.28
CA MET A 84 -22.15 -0.14 -7.84
C MET A 84 -23.32 0.64 -8.44
N GLY A 85 -24.05 0.05 -9.38
CA GLY A 85 -25.22 0.68 -9.98
C GLY A 85 -26.41 0.69 -9.04
N ASN A 86 -26.79 1.87 -8.52
CA ASN A 86 -28.12 2.09 -7.92
C ASN A 86 -29.18 2.61 -8.92
N SER A 87 -28.92 2.55 -10.23
CA SER A 87 -29.92 2.90 -11.24
C SER A 87 -29.63 2.14 -12.54
N PHE A 88 -30.66 1.51 -13.10
CA PHE A 88 -30.69 0.76 -14.38
C PHE A 88 -30.22 -0.71 -14.36
N GLY A 89 -30.92 -1.53 -13.56
CA GLY A 89 -31.29 -2.93 -13.82
C GLY A 89 -30.29 -3.88 -14.53
N GLY A 90 -29.63 -4.73 -13.73
CA GLY A 90 -29.79 -6.18 -13.93
C GLY A 90 -28.53 -7.06 -13.91
N ASN A 91 -28.09 -7.49 -12.73
CA ASN A 91 -28.09 -8.90 -12.30
C ASN A 91 -27.95 -8.95 -10.75
N THR A 92 -27.99 -10.12 -10.12
CA THR A 92 -28.08 -10.29 -8.66
C THR A 92 -26.96 -9.65 -7.81
N MET A 93 -25.96 -8.98 -8.43
CA MET A 93 -24.94 -8.15 -7.76
C MET A 93 -24.74 -6.74 -8.36
N ASN A 94 -25.45 -6.32 -9.42
CA ASN A 94 -25.53 -4.93 -9.94
C ASN A 94 -24.19 -4.13 -10.09
N TRP A 95 -23.06 -4.79 -10.39
CA TRP A 95 -21.79 -4.10 -10.68
C TRP A 95 -21.69 -3.75 -12.18
N TYR A 96 -21.38 -2.50 -12.51
CA TYR A 96 -21.19 -2.04 -13.90
C TYR A 96 -19.81 -1.41 -14.07
N CYS A 97 -19.16 -1.69 -15.20
CA CYS A 97 -17.88 -1.12 -15.57
C CYS A 97 -18.14 0.14 -16.40
N PRO A 98 -17.92 1.36 -15.87
CA PRO A 98 -18.36 2.59 -16.53
C PRO A 98 -17.54 2.96 -17.75
N TYR A 99 -16.44 2.25 -17.99
CA TYR A 99 -15.43 2.63 -18.95
C TYR A 99 -15.23 1.57 -20.02
N ALA A 100 -14.76 2.03 -21.19
CA ALA A 100 -14.22 1.16 -22.22
C ALA A 100 -12.76 1.50 -22.45
N THR A 101 -11.91 0.48 -22.49
CA THR A 101 -10.52 0.60 -22.96
C THR A 101 -10.47 0.96 -24.46
N PRO A 102 -9.33 1.42 -25.01
CA PRO A 102 -9.15 1.72 -26.44
C PRO A 102 -9.48 0.56 -27.36
N TRP A 103 -9.40 -0.65 -26.83
CA TRP A 103 -9.63 -1.90 -27.55
C TRP A 103 -11.08 -2.41 -27.40
N GLY A 104 -11.95 -1.64 -26.71
CA GLY A 104 -13.38 -1.92 -26.61
C GLY A 104 -13.78 -2.83 -25.44
N TYR A 105 -12.87 -3.17 -24.53
CA TYR A 105 -13.21 -3.93 -23.31
C TYR A 105 -13.74 -3.02 -22.21
N GLU A 106 -14.76 -3.48 -21.50
CA GLU A 106 -15.25 -2.87 -20.25
C GLU A 106 -14.13 -2.81 -19.19
N TYR A 107 -14.00 -1.68 -18.49
CA TYR A 107 -12.96 -1.43 -17.48
C TYR A 107 -13.58 -0.98 -16.15
N CYS A 108 -13.16 -1.65 -15.07
CA CYS A 108 -13.64 -1.54 -13.69
C CYS A 108 -12.63 -2.14 -12.70
N GLY A 109 -11.34 -1.97 -13.01
CA GLY A 109 -10.26 -2.45 -12.17
C GLY A 109 -9.77 -1.35 -11.25
N GLY A 110 -8.46 -1.15 -11.15
CA GLY A 110 -7.86 -0.14 -10.29
C GLY A 110 -6.94 0.79 -11.03
N THR A 111 -6.79 2.00 -10.49
CA THR A 111 -5.88 3.01 -11.03
C THR A 111 -4.86 3.43 -9.99
N LEU A 112 -3.59 3.44 -10.36
CA LEU A 112 -2.54 4.12 -9.59
C LEU A 112 -2.41 5.54 -10.13
N TYR A 113 -2.70 6.51 -9.28
CA TYR A 113 -2.49 7.94 -9.56
C TYR A 113 -1.14 8.38 -9.03
N GLY A 114 -0.50 9.27 -9.79
CA GLY A 114 0.60 10.11 -9.36
C GLY A 114 0.22 11.56 -9.65
N LEU A 115 0.16 12.38 -8.61
CA LEU A 115 -0.31 13.76 -8.65
C LEU A 115 0.77 14.68 -8.08
N SER A 116 0.99 15.84 -8.71
CA SER A 116 1.80 16.90 -8.12
C SER A 116 1.11 17.51 -6.90
N ALA A 117 1.84 18.36 -6.18
CA ALA A 117 1.34 19.23 -5.11
C ALA A 117 0.09 20.06 -5.49
N THR A 118 -0.15 20.31 -6.78
CA THR A 118 -1.33 21.05 -7.28
C THR A 118 -2.40 20.14 -7.90
N GLY A 119 -2.29 18.84 -7.68
CA GLY A 119 -3.17 17.80 -8.18
C GLY A 119 -3.03 17.54 -9.68
N THR A 120 -1.94 17.98 -10.34
CA THR A 120 -1.72 17.70 -11.77
C THR A 120 -1.21 16.29 -11.94
N ILE A 121 -1.71 15.55 -12.93
CA ILE A 121 -1.21 14.21 -13.22
C ILE A 121 0.24 14.28 -13.69
N LEU A 122 1.06 13.43 -13.09
CA LEU A 122 2.47 13.30 -13.43
C LEU A 122 2.67 12.54 -14.74
N PRO A 123 3.76 12.81 -15.48
CA PRO A 123 4.15 11.99 -16.62
C PRO A 123 4.19 10.49 -16.26
N GLY A 124 3.65 9.64 -17.14
CA GLY A 124 3.63 8.19 -16.90
C GLY A 124 2.49 7.68 -16.00
N PHE A 125 1.63 8.59 -15.51
CA PHE A 125 0.40 8.31 -14.78
C PHE A 125 -0.84 8.82 -15.54
N PRO A 126 -2.05 8.33 -15.20
CA PRO A 126 -2.33 7.18 -14.33
C PRO A 126 -1.90 5.83 -14.92
N LYS A 127 -1.67 4.83 -14.06
CA LYS A 127 -1.50 3.42 -14.48
C LYS A 127 -2.77 2.63 -14.22
N LEU A 128 -3.20 1.83 -15.19
CA LEU A 128 -4.48 1.12 -15.18
C LEU A 128 -4.27 -0.38 -14.99
N PHE A 129 -5.06 -0.98 -14.10
CA PHE A 129 -5.03 -2.40 -13.74
C PHE A 129 -6.42 -2.99 -13.82
N TRP A 130 -6.54 -4.27 -14.16
CA TRP A 130 -7.85 -4.94 -14.16
C TRP A 130 -8.40 -5.28 -12.79
N GLU A 131 -7.54 -5.27 -11.79
CA GLU A 131 -7.90 -5.41 -10.39
C GLU A 131 -7.79 -4.07 -9.69
N HIS A 132 -8.67 -3.84 -8.72
CA HIS A 132 -8.58 -2.65 -7.89
C HIS A 132 -7.26 -2.57 -7.13
N ILE A 133 -6.83 -1.36 -6.78
CA ILE A 133 -5.69 -1.17 -5.88
C ILE A 133 -6.22 -0.77 -4.51
N GLN A 134 -6.14 -1.72 -3.59
CA GLN A 134 -6.51 -1.51 -2.17
C GLN A 134 -5.31 -1.21 -1.29
N SER A 135 -4.12 -1.69 -1.70
CA SER A 135 -2.90 -1.42 -0.95
C SER A 135 -2.56 0.07 -0.99
N THR A 136 -2.06 0.57 0.15
CA THR A 136 -1.37 1.85 0.19
C THR A 136 -0.02 1.68 -0.49
N PRO A 137 0.37 2.52 -1.45
CA PRO A 137 1.69 2.42 -2.05
C PRO A 137 2.80 2.54 -0.99
N ALA A 138 3.88 1.78 -1.15
CA ALA A 138 5.11 1.99 -0.38
C ALA A 138 6.22 2.41 -1.34
N ILE A 139 7.02 3.40 -0.92
CA ILE A 139 7.99 4.07 -1.77
C ILE A 139 9.37 3.99 -1.14
N ALA A 140 10.35 3.50 -1.90
CA ALA A 140 11.77 3.42 -1.53
C ALA A 140 12.61 3.13 -2.77
N ASP A 141 13.90 3.44 -2.73
CA ASP A 141 14.86 2.96 -3.75
C ASP A 141 15.14 1.46 -3.52
N LEU A 142 14.40 0.59 -4.21
CA LEU A 142 14.48 -0.86 -4.02
C LEU A 142 15.64 -1.49 -4.79
N ASN A 143 16.04 -0.88 -5.90
CA ASN A 143 17.06 -1.43 -6.78
C ASN A 143 18.46 -0.83 -6.52
N GLY A 144 18.56 0.21 -5.67
CA GLY A 144 19.79 0.89 -5.27
C GLY A 144 20.35 1.85 -6.33
N ASP A 145 19.53 2.32 -7.27
CA ASP A 145 19.96 3.22 -8.35
C ASP A 145 19.89 4.71 -7.98
N GLY A 146 19.41 5.03 -6.78
CA GLY A 146 19.27 6.38 -6.27
C GLY A 146 17.97 7.07 -6.65
N THR A 147 17.07 6.41 -7.39
CA THR A 147 15.72 6.87 -7.68
C THR A 147 14.70 6.11 -6.83
N LEU A 148 13.61 6.78 -6.45
CA LEU A 148 12.58 6.13 -5.63
C LEU A 148 11.67 5.26 -6.50
N ASP A 149 11.36 4.07 -6.00
CA ASP A 149 10.46 3.11 -6.62
C ASP A 149 9.11 3.07 -5.90
N ILE A 150 8.06 2.64 -6.60
CA ILE A 150 6.70 2.50 -6.07
C ILE A 150 6.30 1.03 -6.05
N THR A 151 5.83 0.55 -4.90
CA THR A 151 5.24 -0.79 -4.78
C THR A 151 3.76 -0.75 -4.44
N ILE A 152 3.00 -1.63 -5.08
CA ILE A 152 1.56 -1.78 -4.84
C ILE A 152 1.13 -3.25 -4.98
N GLY A 153 0.18 -3.66 -4.17
CA GLY A 153 -0.61 -4.88 -4.32
C GLY A 153 -1.98 -4.61 -4.98
N THR A 154 -2.39 -5.51 -5.87
CA THR A 154 -3.74 -5.50 -6.49
C THR A 154 -4.69 -6.45 -5.76
N GLY A 155 -6.00 -6.22 -5.91
CA GLY A 155 -7.03 -6.90 -5.14
C GLY A 155 -8.04 -7.71 -5.97
N THR A 156 -9.27 -7.22 -6.10
CA THR A 156 -10.39 -7.96 -6.72
C THR A 156 -10.52 -7.56 -8.17
N PHE A 157 -10.82 -8.56 -8.99
CA PHE A 157 -11.16 -8.42 -10.39
C PHE A 157 -12.69 -8.37 -10.57
N TYR A 158 -13.20 -7.28 -11.13
CA TYR A 158 -14.66 -7.08 -11.30
C TYR A 158 -15.16 -7.23 -12.73
N ALA A 159 -14.27 -7.31 -13.73
CA ALA A 159 -14.68 -7.44 -15.12
C ALA A 159 -15.25 -8.84 -15.40
N THR A 160 -16.21 -8.95 -16.32
CA THR A 160 -16.78 -10.24 -16.76
C THR A 160 -16.11 -10.77 -18.03
N VAL A 161 -14.87 -10.37 -18.30
CA VAL A 161 -14.17 -10.75 -19.52
C VAL A 161 -13.50 -12.11 -19.36
N THR A 162 -13.98 -13.08 -20.11
CA THR A 162 -13.46 -14.45 -20.13
C THR A 162 -12.05 -14.48 -20.69
N GLY A 163 -11.14 -15.18 -20.00
CA GLY A 163 -9.78 -15.40 -20.48
C GLY A 163 -8.79 -14.27 -20.13
N MET A 164 -9.23 -13.21 -19.45
CA MET A 164 -8.31 -12.27 -18.83
C MET A 164 -7.63 -12.89 -17.61
N ASP A 165 -6.38 -12.50 -17.40
CA ASP A 165 -5.69 -12.79 -16.16
C ASP A 165 -6.35 -11.99 -15.03
N LYS A 166 -6.73 -12.69 -13.96
CA LYS A 166 -7.35 -12.08 -12.78
C LYS A 166 -6.26 -11.60 -11.84
N GLY A 167 -5.26 -10.93 -12.39
CA GLY A 167 -4.44 -9.89 -11.79
C GLY A 167 -3.74 -10.09 -10.44
N ARG A 168 -3.95 -11.15 -9.64
CA ARG A 168 -3.49 -11.30 -8.25
C ARG A 168 -1.98 -11.09 -8.14
N ARG A 169 -1.57 -9.83 -8.04
CA ARG A 169 -0.19 -9.43 -8.30
C ARG A 169 0.26 -8.44 -7.26
N PHE A 170 1.57 -8.43 -7.14
CA PHE A 170 2.32 -7.41 -6.44
C PHE A 170 3.28 -6.77 -7.43
N LEU A 171 3.28 -5.45 -7.53
CA LEU A 171 3.95 -4.73 -8.60
C LEU A 171 4.95 -3.75 -8.00
N ALA A 172 6.07 -3.57 -8.69
CA ALA A 172 7.07 -2.56 -8.37
C ALA A 172 7.44 -1.78 -9.64
N TYR A 173 7.49 -0.46 -9.52
CA TYR A 173 7.73 0.48 -10.59
C TYR A 173 8.92 1.36 -10.27
N ASP A 174 9.72 1.61 -11.30
CA ASP A 174 10.75 2.62 -11.30
C ASP A 174 10.10 4.00 -11.36
N GLY A 175 10.40 4.88 -10.39
CA GLY A 175 9.78 6.20 -10.30
C GLY A 175 10.20 7.13 -11.43
N ALA A 176 11.43 7.02 -11.93
CA ALA A 176 11.97 7.89 -12.96
C ALA A 176 11.42 7.58 -14.37
N THR A 177 11.23 6.30 -14.68
CA THR A 177 10.80 5.83 -16.00
C THR A 177 9.31 5.50 -16.04
N GLY A 178 8.71 5.22 -14.88
CA GLY A 178 7.35 4.66 -14.77
C GLY A 178 7.24 3.23 -15.32
N GLY A 179 8.35 2.58 -15.65
CA GLY A 179 8.42 1.18 -16.08
C GLY A 179 8.37 0.21 -14.90
N PHE A 180 8.17 -1.08 -15.17
CA PHE A 180 8.39 -2.10 -14.13
C PHE A 180 9.87 -2.17 -13.79
N LEU A 181 10.18 -2.34 -12.50
CA LEU A 181 11.53 -2.68 -12.08
C LEU A 181 12.02 -3.96 -12.75
N ALA A 182 13.34 -4.06 -12.96
CA ALA A 182 13.95 -5.27 -13.49
C ALA A 182 13.63 -6.46 -12.57
N GLY A 183 13.16 -7.57 -13.15
CA GLY A 183 12.72 -8.75 -12.41
C GLY A 183 11.27 -8.71 -11.90
N TRP A 184 10.61 -7.54 -11.95
CA TRP A 184 9.19 -7.36 -11.63
C TRP A 184 8.28 -7.41 -12.86
N ASN A 185 8.78 -7.91 -14.00
CA ASN A 185 8.06 -8.02 -15.26
C ASN A 185 7.78 -9.50 -15.63
N SER A 186 7.44 -10.34 -14.65
CA SER A 186 7.38 -11.80 -14.81
C SER A 186 6.41 -12.32 -15.89
N TYR A 187 5.62 -11.44 -16.50
CA TYR A 187 4.68 -11.74 -17.58
C TYR A 187 5.01 -11.02 -18.90
N ALA A 188 4.83 -11.75 -20.00
CA ALA A 188 5.04 -11.27 -21.37
C ALA A 188 4.03 -10.20 -21.84
N ASN A 189 2.93 -9.99 -21.11
CA ASN A 189 2.04 -8.85 -21.34
C ASN A 189 2.52 -7.66 -20.52
N VAL A 190 3.18 -6.72 -21.20
CA VAL A 190 3.63 -5.40 -20.71
C VAL A 190 2.57 -4.57 -19.96
N TRP A 191 1.31 -4.99 -19.95
CA TRP A 191 0.21 -4.28 -19.31
C TRP A 191 0.06 -4.57 -17.82
N GLU A 192 0.52 -5.72 -17.33
CA GLU A 192 0.15 -6.14 -15.96
C GLU A 192 1.31 -6.59 -15.09
N GLY A 193 2.48 -6.95 -15.65
CA GLY A 193 3.75 -7.20 -14.92
C GLY A 193 3.60 -7.87 -13.54
N GLY A 194 4.45 -7.48 -12.59
CA GLY A 194 4.40 -7.89 -11.19
C GLY A 194 4.80 -9.35 -10.89
N GLN A 195 4.74 -9.69 -9.60
CA GLN A 195 4.89 -11.02 -9.04
C GLN A 195 3.53 -11.59 -8.65
N ASN A 196 3.31 -12.88 -8.88
CA ASN A 196 2.05 -13.52 -8.54
C ASN A 196 1.86 -13.74 -7.04
N THR A 197 0.63 -13.57 -6.62
CA THR A 197 0.11 -14.02 -5.33
C THR A 197 -1.05 -14.98 -5.53
N THR A 198 -1.41 -15.73 -4.49
CA THR A 198 -2.54 -16.68 -4.57
C THR A 198 -3.88 -16.03 -4.30
N SER A 199 -3.91 -14.79 -3.81
CA SER A 199 -5.12 -13.99 -3.58
C SER A 199 -4.80 -12.49 -3.64
N GLY A 200 -5.82 -11.63 -3.62
CA GLY A 200 -5.61 -10.17 -3.63
C GLY A 200 -4.77 -9.71 -2.43
N THR A 201 -3.98 -8.65 -2.64
CA THR A 201 -3.04 -8.07 -1.69
C THR A 201 -3.53 -6.68 -1.24
N PRO A 202 -4.43 -6.62 -0.24
CA PRO A 202 -4.98 -5.35 0.24
C PRO A 202 -4.04 -4.59 1.20
N SER A 203 -2.99 -5.24 1.71
CA SER A 203 -2.13 -4.66 2.73
C SER A 203 -1.22 -3.57 2.16
N PRO A 204 -1.01 -2.46 2.87
CA PRO A 204 0.18 -1.63 2.68
C PRO A 204 1.44 -2.51 2.75
N PRO A 205 2.35 -2.45 1.77
CA PRO A 205 3.62 -3.14 1.85
C PRO A 205 4.50 -2.54 2.95
N ALA A 206 5.37 -3.37 3.52
CA ALA A 206 6.49 -2.89 4.33
C ALA A 206 7.79 -3.11 3.57
N ILE A 207 8.72 -2.15 3.67
CA ILE A 207 10.01 -2.20 2.98
C ILE A 207 11.13 -2.12 4.02
N GLY A 208 12.09 -3.02 3.92
CA GLY A 208 13.23 -3.11 4.83
C GLY A 208 14.08 -4.34 4.53
N ASP A 209 15.33 -4.34 4.98
CA ASP A 209 16.22 -5.50 4.87
C ASP A 209 15.81 -6.57 5.90
N ILE A 210 15.04 -7.55 5.47
CA ILE A 210 14.62 -8.66 6.34
C ILE A 210 15.62 -9.82 6.29
N THR A 211 16.55 -9.81 5.34
CA THR A 211 17.49 -10.92 5.14
C THR A 211 18.92 -10.65 5.62
N GLY A 212 19.20 -9.43 6.05
CA GLY A 212 20.52 -9.00 6.54
C GLY A 212 21.55 -8.81 5.44
N ASP A 213 21.12 -8.73 4.18
CA ASP A 213 22.03 -8.72 3.02
C ASP A 213 22.42 -7.29 2.58
N GLY A 214 21.88 -6.28 3.26
CA GLY A 214 22.08 -4.87 2.98
C GLY A 214 21.23 -4.32 1.84
N GLN A 215 20.32 -5.11 1.27
CA GLN A 215 19.37 -4.70 0.23
C GLN A 215 17.95 -4.66 0.80
N LEU A 216 17.09 -3.84 0.20
CA LEU A 216 15.72 -3.74 0.65
C LEU A 216 14.88 -4.92 0.14
N ASP A 217 14.09 -5.48 1.04
CA ASP A 217 13.04 -6.45 0.74
C ASP A 217 11.66 -5.81 0.90
N VAL A 218 10.66 -6.42 0.29
CA VAL A 218 9.26 -5.98 0.33
C VAL A 218 8.40 -7.10 0.92
N VAL A 219 7.61 -6.77 1.94
CA VAL A 219 6.71 -7.71 2.62
C VAL A 219 5.26 -7.27 2.45
N ALA A 220 4.37 -8.21 2.11
CA ALA A 220 2.94 -7.93 1.94
C ALA A 220 2.05 -9.12 2.34
N PHE A 221 0.80 -8.83 2.67
CA PHE A 221 -0.21 -9.81 3.07
C PHE A 221 -1.33 -9.93 2.04
N THR A 222 -1.88 -11.13 1.94
CA THR A 222 -2.92 -11.49 0.98
C THR A 222 -4.20 -11.97 1.68
N PHE A 223 -5.34 -11.85 0.99
CA PHE A 223 -6.66 -12.26 1.50
C PHE A 223 -6.78 -13.76 1.84
N ASP A 224 -5.88 -14.62 1.36
CA ASP A 224 -5.82 -16.04 1.71
C ASP A 224 -4.87 -16.34 2.88
N ASN A 225 -4.62 -15.34 3.74
CA ASN A 225 -3.82 -15.44 4.96
C ASN A 225 -2.35 -15.83 4.73
N LYS A 226 -1.75 -15.35 3.64
CA LYS A 226 -0.32 -15.54 3.40
C LYS A 226 0.45 -14.25 3.51
N VAL A 227 1.66 -14.39 4.04
CA VAL A 227 2.71 -13.37 3.97
C VAL A 227 3.57 -13.70 2.78
N TYR A 228 3.81 -12.71 1.94
CA TYR A 228 4.77 -12.77 0.85
C TYR A 228 5.93 -11.84 1.17
N ALA A 229 7.12 -12.23 0.74
CA ALA A 229 8.28 -11.38 0.74
C ALA A 229 9.07 -11.55 -0.56
N TRP A 230 9.56 -10.44 -1.10
CA TRP A 230 10.39 -10.39 -2.29
C TRP A 230 11.60 -9.50 -2.04
N HIS A 231 12.74 -9.90 -2.58
CA HIS A 231 13.89 -9.01 -2.71
C HIS A 231 13.56 -7.83 -3.63
N GLY A 232 14.29 -6.72 -3.54
CA GLY A 232 14.14 -5.56 -4.41
C GLY A 232 14.19 -5.88 -5.92
N ASN A 233 14.88 -6.97 -6.30
CA ASN A 233 14.94 -7.48 -7.67
C ASN A 233 13.72 -8.33 -8.11
N GLY A 234 12.72 -8.49 -7.25
CA GLY A 234 11.48 -9.23 -7.51
C GLY A 234 11.56 -10.74 -7.30
N THR A 235 12.71 -11.29 -6.92
CA THR A 235 12.81 -12.72 -6.56
C THR A 235 12.20 -12.96 -5.17
N ALA A 236 11.56 -14.11 -4.99
CA ALA A 236 10.95 -14.45 -3.70
C ALA A 236 12.02 -14.70 -2.62
N VAL A 237 11.79 -14.15 -1.42
CA VAL A 237 12.64 -14.43 -0.25
C VAL A 237 12.41 -15.88 0.20
N ALA A 238 13.49 -16.55 0.63
CA ALA A 238 13.41 -17.92 1.14
C ALA A 238 12.48 -17.99 2.37
N GLY A 239 11.63 -19.03 2.43
CA GLY A 239 10.62 -19.17 3.48
C GLY A 239 9.27 -18.51 3.15
N PHE A 240 9.19 -17.73 2.08
CA PHE A 240 7.96 -17.11 1.61
C PHE A 240 7.43 -17.74 0.30
N PRO A 241 6.09 -17.80 0.11
CA PRO A 241 5.06 -17.29 1.01
C PRO A 241 4.89 -18.14 2.28
N LEU A 242 4.78 -17.47 3.41
CA LEU A 242 4.50 -18.07 4.71
C LEU A 242 2.98 -18.10 4.94
N THR A 243 2.48 -19.21 5.49
CA THR A 243 1.13 -19.27 6.08
C THR A 243 1.27 -19.25 7.59
N PRO A 244 0.95 -18.13 8.28
CA PRO A 244 1.08 -18.06 9.73
C PRO A 244 0.15 -19.04 10.44
N SER A 245 0.53 -19.45 11.65
CA SER A 245 -0.32 -20.30 12.51
C SER A 245 -1.60 -19.60 12.96
N ALA A 246 -1.63 -18.27 12.93
CA ALA A 246 -2.77 -17.44 13.29
C ALA A 246 -3.35 -16.75 12.04
N SER A 247 -4.66 -16.82 11.84
CA SER A 247 -5.32 -16.11 10.74
C SER A 247 -5.44 -14.61 11.03
N PHE A 248 -5.26 -13.81 9.99
CA PHE A 248 -5.55 -12.38 10.00
C PHE A 248 -7.07 -12.15 9.88
N PHE A 249 -7.56 -10.98 10.29
CA PHE A 249 -8.93 -10.59 9.97
C PHE A 249 -9.01 -10.21 8.48
N GLN A 250 -9.85 -10.92 7.72
CA GLN A 250 -9.88 -10.91 6.25
C GLN A 250 -10.35 -9.59 5.59
N PHE A 251 -10.69 -8.55 6.36
CA PHE A 251 -11.31 -7.32 5.83
C PHE A 251 -10.46 -6.03 5.99
N GLY A 252 -9.23 -6.12 6.48
CA GLY A 252 -8.46 -4.93 6.86
C GLY A 252 -7.62 -4.32 5.74
N VAL A 253 -8.17 -3.42 4.94
CA VAL A 253 -7.32 -2.41 4.30
C VAL A 253 -6.65 -1.59 5.40
N GLY A 254 -5.34 -1.35 5.28
CA GLY A 254 -4.53 -0.69 6.31
C GLY A 254 -3.92 -1.61 7.38
N GLN A 255 -4.09 -2.94 7.31
CA GLN A 255 -3.31 -3.89 8.12
C GLN A 255 -2.04 -4.28 7.35
N GLY A 256 -1.00 -3.45 7.45
CA GLY A 256 0.32 -3.72 6.87
C GLY A 256 1.26 -4.41 7.86
N PRO A 257 2.32 -5.09 7.37
CA PRO A 257 3.42 -5.51 8.23
C PRO A 257 4.11 -4.28 8.83
N VAL A 258 4.71 -4.46 10.00
CA VAL A 258 5.71 -3.52 10.54
C VAL A 258 7.02 -4.27 10.63
N LEU A 259 8.11 -3.65 10.19
CA LEU A 259 9.45 -4.23 10.24
C LEU A 259 10.24 -3.58 11.37
N ALA A 260 10.90 -4.40 12.19
CA ALA A 260 11.79 -3.94 13.24
C ALA A 260 12.78 -5.03 13.64
N ASP A 261 14.04 -4.67 13.85
CA ASP A 261 15.03 -5.52 14.53
C ASP A 261 14.64 -5.61 16.02
N TYR A 262 14.05 -6.75 16.40
CA TYR A 262 13.53 -6.99 17.73
C TYR A 262 14.48 -7.84 18.57
N ASN A 263 15.23 -8.74 17.94
CA ASN A 263 16.16 -9.63 18.64
C ASN A 263 17.60 -9.05 18.74
N GLY A 264 17.91 -7.98 18.01
CA GLY A 264 19.20 -7.29 18.00
C GLY A 264 20.28 -7.94 17.13
N ASP A 265 19.91 -8.81 16.18
CA ASP A 265 20.85 -9.46 15.26
C ASP A 265 21.15 -8.65 13.99
N GLY A 266 20.40 -7.58 13.75
CA GLY A 266 20.55 -6.69 12.60
C GLY A 266 19.59 -7.00 11.45
N ASP A 267 18.86 -8.11 11.51
CA ASP A 267 17.84 -8.49 10.53
C ASP A 267 16.47 -8.00 11.01
N MET A 268 15.62 -7.54 10.10
CA MET A 268 14.30 -7.03 10.49
C MET A 268 13.29 -8.17 10.68
N GLU A 269 12.69 -8.27 11.86
CA GLU A 269 11.50 -9.10 12.08
C GLU A 269 10.24 -8.43 11.52
N ILE A 270 9.30 -9.29 11.11
CA ILE A 270 7.99 -8.94 10.57
C ILE A 270 6.93 -9.06 11.67
N PHE A 271 6.30 -7.95 11.99
CA PHE A 271 5.22 -7.83 12.97
C PHE A 271 3.88 -7.65 12.29
N PHE A 272 2.86 -8.35 12.79
CA PHE A 272 1.48 -8.11 12.37
C PHE A 272 0.45 -8.55 13.41
N THR A 273 -0.74 -8.00 13.29
CA THR A 273 -1.90 -8.34 14.11
C THR A 273 -2.61 -9.56 13.54
N ALA A 274 -2.89 -10.55 14.39
CA ALA A 274 -3.71 -11.71 14.07
C ALA A 274 -4.72 -11.94 15.20
N ASN A 275 -6.01 -11.78 14.89
CA ASN A 275 -7.09 -11.76 15.86
C ASN A 275 -6.85 -10.76 17.02
N THR A 276 -6.54 -11.27 18.21
CA THR A 276 -6.28 -10.50 19.43
C THR A 276 -4.80 -10.52 19.83
N SER A 277 -3.92 -10.98 18.93
CA SER A 277 -2.49 -11.19 19.19
C SER A 277 -1.64 -10.40 18.19
N VAL A 278 -0.39 -10.16 18.57
CA VAL A 278 0.68 -9.77 17.64
C VAL A 278 1.49 -11.02 17.34
N VAL A 279 1.73 -11.28 16.07
CA VAL A 279 2.61 -12.33 15.56
C VAL A 279 3.92 -11.69 15.13
N VAL A 280 5.01 -12.40 15.40
CA VAL A 280 6.36 -12.02 15.00
C VAL A 280 6.92 -13.14 14.15
N VAL A 281 7.48 -12.79 13.00
CA VAL A 281 8.10 -13.70 12.04
C VAL A 281 9.48 -13.17 11.71
N ASP A 282 10.48 -14.04 11.77
CA ASP A 282 11.84 -13.81 11.29
C ASP A 282 11.83 -13.59 9.76
N GLY A 283 12.76 -12.80 9.24
CA GLY A 283 12.88 -12.55 7.80
C GLY A 283 13.20 -13.80 6.95
N ASN A 284 13.56 -14.92 7.57
CA ASN A 284 13.64 -16.24 6.92
C ASN A 284 12.30 -17.02 6.87
N GLY A 285 11.21 -16.42 7.37
CA GLY A 285 9.88 -17.02 7.41
C GLY A 285 9.58 -17.88 8.64
N THR A 286 10.50 -17.96 9.61
CA THR A 286 10.26 -18.69 10.87
C THR A 286 9.39 -17.85 11.80
N GLN A 287 8.24 -18.39 12.22
CA GLN A 287 7.38 -17.71 13.18
C GLN A 287 7.96 -17.83 14.60
N LEU A 288 8.28 -16.68 15.22
CA LEU A 288 8.89 -16.59 16.55
C LEU A 288 7.85 -16.58 17.69
N VAL A 289 6.65 -16.03 17.43
CA VAL A 289 5.57 -15.92 18.43
C VAL A 289 4.24 -16.41 17.84
N ALA A 290 3.57 -17.37 18.47
CA ALA A 290 2.32 -17.97 18.00
C ALA A 290 1.05 -17.38 18.65
N GLN A 291 -0.13 -17.70 18.11
CA GLN A 291 -1.41 -17.32 18.71
C GLN A 291 -1.50 -17.91 20.13
N ASN A 292 -1.70 -17.04 21.13
CA ASN A 292 -1.69 -17.31 22.58
C ASN A 292 -0.34 -17.37 23.28
N ASP A 293 0.78 -17.17 22.58
CA ASP A 293 2.02 -16.75 23.24
C ASP A 293 1.79 -15.32 23.69
N ARG A 294 1.45 -15.15 24.97
CA ARG A 294 1.24 -13.82 25.53
C ARG A 294 2.52 -13.05 25.30
N PHE A 295 2.41 -11.94 24.57
CA PHE A 295 3.41 -10.88 24.54
C PHE A 295 3.64 -10.47 25.99
N ARG A 296 4.62 -11.09 26.66
CA ARG A 296 5.17 -10.52 27.88
C ARG A 296 6.02 -9.38 27.35
N LEU A 297 5.53 -8.16 27.53
CA LEU A 297 6.41 -7.01 27.71
C LEU A 297 7.34 -7.40 28.87
N GLU A 298 8.44 -8.07 28.56
CA GLU A 298 9.43 -8.40 29.55
C GLU A 298 10.04 -7.08 30.00
N SER A 299 9.82 -6.75 31.27
CA SER A 299 10.44 -5.60 31.94
C SER A 299 11.95 -5.79 32.17
N SER A 300 12.59 -6.72 31.47
CA SER A 300 14.01 -7.03 31.61
C SER A 300 14.85 -6.04 30.81
N PHE A 301 14.82 -4.77 31.24
CA PHE A 301 15.99 -3.92 31.01
C PHE A 301 17.17 -4.59 31.73
N PRO A 302 18.29 -4.87 31.04
CA PRO A 302 19.51 -5.31 31.71
C PRO A 302 19.83 -4.32 32.84
N ASN A 303 20.14 -4.83 34.02
CA ASN A 303 20.55 -4.01 35.17
C ASN A 303 21.64 -3.02 34.73
N GLY A 304 21.27 -1.75 34.52
CA GLY A 304 22.20 -0.71 34.06
C GLY A 304 21.71 0.20 32.94
N PHE A 305 20.59 -0.07 32.26
CA PHE A 305 20.07 0.86 31.25
C PHE A 305 19.55 2.16 31.92
N ARG A 306 20.30 3.25 31.77
CA ARG A 306 19.83 4.60 32.11
C ARG A 306 19.31 5.24 30.84
N VAL A 307 18.02 5.54 30.81
CA VAL A 307 17.44 6.43 29.78
C VAL A 307 18.12 7.80 29.92
N PRO A 308 18.85 8.28 28.90
CA PRO A 308 19.35 9.64 28.90
C PRO A 308 18.16 10.59 28.91
N THR A 309 18.12 11.51 29.87
CA THR A 309 17.18 12.63 29.83
C THR A 309 17.65 13.61 28.75
N PRO A 310 16.77 14.14 27.86
CA PRO A 310 15.33 14.35 28.05
C PRO A 310 14.47 13.86 26.86
N LEU A 311 13.95 12.63 26.91
CA LEU A 311 12.79 12.23 26.11
C LEU A 311 11.75 11.62 27.06
N ARG A 312 10.79 12.45 27.48
CA ARG A 312 9.62 12.03 28.27
C ARG A 312 8.43 11.87 27.32
N TRP A 313 8.22 10.65 26.84
CA TRP A 313 6.91 10.17 26.40
C TRP A 313 6.90 8.62 26.42
N ALA A 314 6.89 8.04 27.62
CA ALA A 314 6.51 6.63 27.79
C ALA A 314 5.17 6.57 28.52
N ILE A 315 4.18 5.98 27.85
CA ILE A 315 2.84 5.71 28.39
C ILE A 315 2.99 4.77 29.59
N TRP A 316 2.64 5.26 30.79
CA TRP A 316 2.49 4.43 31.98
C TRP A 316 1.06 3.86 32.01
N MET A 317 0.90 2.55 31.87
CA MET A 317 -0.31 1.87 32.34
C MET A 317 -0.03 1.32 33.74
N ALA A 318 -0.46 2.06 34.76
CA ALA A 318 -0.50 1.57 36.13
C ALA A 318 -1.65 0.56 36.28
N THR A 319 -1.36 -0.67 36.67
CA THR A 319 -2.37 -1.60 37.16
C THR A 319 -2.66 -1.25 38.63
N ALA A 320 -3.88 -0.79 38.90
CA ALA A 320 -4.37 -0.67 40.27
C ALA A 320 -4.74 -2.07 40.78
N SER A 321 -3.91 -2.68 41.63
CA SER A 321 -4.33 -3.83 42.44
C SER A 321 -5.06 -3.33 43.68
N SER A 322 -6.39 -3.40 43.69
CA SER A 322 -7.15 -3.26 44.93
C SER A 322 -7.02 -4.53 45.76
N THR A 323 -6.10 -4.54 46.72
CA THR A 323 -6.16 -5.48 47.85
C THR A 323 -6.93 -4.80 48.98
N SER A 324 -8.19 -5.21 49.19
CA SER A 324 -8.90 -4.91 50.42
C SER A 324 -8.39 -5.82 51.53
N SER A 325 -7.80 -5.23 52.56
CA SER A 325 -7.64 -5.82 53.90
C SER A 325 -8.95 -5.78 54.66
#